data_AF-A0A8T4TLA3-F1
#
_entry.id   AF-A0A8T4TLA3-F1
#
_cell.length_a   1.000
_cell.length_b   1.000
_cell.length_c   1.000
_cell.angle_alpha   90.00
_cell.angle_beta   90.00
_cell.angle_gamma   90.00
#
_symmetry.space_group_name_H-M   'P 1'
#
loop_
_entity.id
_entity.type
_entity.pdbx_description
1 polymer ?
#
loop_
_entity_poly.entity_id
_entity_poly.type
_entity_poly.pdbx_seq_one_letter_code
_entity_poly.pdbx_strand_id
1 'polypeptide(L)'
;MEGRKRETTLEVLKRLQSQNKAKYSVTENPPVIRSIKDILGFEEEPRSKLKAVKDSPNSEGILLLNKIKEIEKKLKNGSNYFDHYYDLRKSEDKLLRFCSSVESKQSLPEEITSKAREIERRLKKIK
;
A
#
# COMPACT_ATOMS: atom_id res chain seq x y z
N MET A 1 20.62 27.11 -47.90
CA MET A 1 19.51 26.87 -46.96
C MET A 1 19.63 25.45 -46.46
N GLU A 2 20.17 25.25 -45.26
CA GLU A 2 20.35 23.91 -44.67
C GLU A 2 18.99 23.34 -44.22
N GLY A 3 18.62 22.21 -44.81
CA GLY A 3 17.40 21.49 -44.48
C GLY A 3 17.49 20.87 -43.09
N ARG A 4 16.54 21.23 -42.21
CA ARG A 4 16.40 20.60 -40.89
C ARG A 4 16.10 19.12 -41.08
N LYS A 5 17.09 18.25 -40.83
CA LYS A 5 16.89 16.80 -40.74
C LYS A 5 15.89 16.54 -39.61
N ARG A 6 14.81 15.81 -39.90
CA ARG A 6 13.80 15.43 -38.90
C ARG A 6 14.40 14.35 -38.00
N GLU A 7 14.42 14.59 -36.70
CA GLU A 7 14.83 13.58 -35.70
C GLU A 7 13.90 12.37 -35.78
N THR A 8 14.45 11.17 -35.66
CA THR A 8 13.66 9.94 -35.54
C THR A 8 13.10 9.81 -34.12
N THR A 9 12.00 9.08 -33.96
CA THR A 9 11.35 8.88 -32.65
C THR A 9 12.31 8.31 -31.59
N LEU A 10 13.25 7.46 -32.00
CA LEU A 10 14.28 6.89 -31.12
C LEU A 10 15.27 7.94 -30.60
N GLU A 11 15.69 8.88 -31.46
CA GLU A 11 16.59 9.96 -31.08
C GLU A 11 15.92 10.93 -30.10
N VAL A 12 14.64 11.23 -30.32
CA VAL A 12 13.83 12.07 -29.42
C VAL A 12 13.70 11.43 -28.04
N LEU A 13 13.39 10.12 -27.97
CA LEU A 13 13.25 9.40 -26.70
C LEU A 13 14.58 9.34 -25.92
N LYS A 14 15.69 9.09 -26.62
CA LYS A 14 17.02 9.04 -26.00
C LYS A 14 17.41 10.43 -25.44
N ARG A 15 17.12 11.50 -26.17
CA ARG A 15 17.35 12.89 -25.72
C ARG A 15 16.54 13.21 -24.45
N LEU A 16 15.26 12.87 -24.41
CA LEU A 16 14.40 13.09 -23.24
C LEU A 16 14.86 12.32 -22.00
N GLN A 17 15.28 11.07 -22.17
CA GLN A 17 15.82 10.26 -21.07
C GLN A 17 17.13 10.86 -20.50
N SER A 18 17.94 11.45 -21.38
CA SER A 18 19.22 12.09 -21.01
C SER A 18 19.00 13.40 -20.26
N GLN A 19 17.99 14.19 -20.65
CA GLN A 19 17.63 15.45 -19.99
C GLN A 19 17.09 15.25 -18.56
N ASN A 20 16.43 14.12 -18.27
CA ASN A 20 15.92 13.82 -16.94
C ASN A 20 17.00 13.41 -15.92
N LYS A 21 18.14 12.88 -16.39
CA LYS A 21 19.23 12.46 -15.49
C LYS A 21 20.14 13.62 -15.04
N ALA A 22 20.13 14.73 -15.76
CA ALA A 22 21.09 15.83 -15.56
C ALA A 22 20.63 16.94 -14.59
N LYS A 23 19.46 16.81 -13.94
CA LYS A 23 18.86 17.89 -13.11
C LYS A 23 18.96 17.72 -11.60
N TYR A 24 19.70 16.73 -11.10
CA TYR A 24 19.88 16.55 -9.65
C TYR A 24 21.35 16.39 -9.27
N SER A 25 22.14 17.44 -9.48
CA SER A 25 23.44 17.57 -8.82
C SER A 25 23.85 19.03 -8.68
N VAL A 26 23.36 19.69 -7.62
CA VAL A 26 24.07 20.80 -6.96
C VAL A 26 23.81 20.69 -5.46
N THR A 27 24.87 20.35 -4.74
CA THR A 27 25.07 20.57 -3.31
C THR A 27 25.11 22.07 -3.01
N GLU A 28 24.38 22.54 -2.00
CA GLU A 28 24.74 23.68 -1.14
C GLU A 28 23.69 23.80 -0.01
N ASN A 29 24.11 23.52 1.23
CA ASN A 29 23.29 23.74 2.42
C ASN A 29 23.25 25.25 2.72
N PRO A 30 22.09 25.93 2.72
CA PRO A 30 22.00 27.28 3.27
C PRO A 30 22.10 27.25 4.81
N PRO A 31 22.61 28.31 5.46
CA PRO A 31 22.77 28.33 6.90
C PRO A 31 21.40 28.24 7.58
N VAL A 32 21.28 27.33 8.54
CA VAL A 32 20.06 27.09 9.32
C VAL A 32 19.76 28.32 10.17
N ILE A 33 18.97 29.24 9.65
CA ILE A 33 18.35 30.29 10.45
C ILE A 33 17.01 29.72 10.92
N ARG A 34 17.06 29.07 12.09
CA ARG A 34 15.95 28.64 12.97
C ARG A 34 14.72 28.08 12.26
N SER A 35 14.57 26.77 12.34
CA SER A 35 13.39 26.04 11.86
C SER A 35 12.11 26.61 12.48
N ILE A 36 11.06 26.78 11.66
CA ILE A 36 9.67 27.13 12.08
C ILE A 36 9.14 26.22 13.20
N LYS A 37 9.77 25.05 13.37
CA LYS A 37 9.52 24.08 14.44
C LYS A 37 9.77 24.62 15.86
N ASP A 38 10.54 25.70 16.02
CA ASP A 38 10.74 26.35 17.33
C ASP A 38 9.65 27.39 17.65
N ILE A 39 8.85 27.82 16.66
CA ILE A 39 7.80 28.86 16.82
C ILE A 39 6.43 28.22 17.06
N LEU A 40 6.18 27.10 16.40
CA LEU A 40 4.93 26.38 16.55
C LEU A 40 5.22 25.15 17.41
N GLY A 41 4.94 25.25 18.71
CA GLY A 41 4.92 24.16 19.68
C GLY A 41 3.92 23.07 19.30
N PHE A 42 4.19 22.39 18.19
CA PHE A 42 3.51 21.17 17.79
C PHE A 42 4.06 20.05 18.65
N GLU A 43 3.26 19.68 19.64
CA GLU A 43 3.36 18.41 20.33
C GLU A 43 3.58 17.29 19.30
N GLU A 44 4.66 16.54 19.46
CA GLU A 44 4.88 15.31 18.73
C GLU A 44 3.75 14.34 19.07
N GLU A 45 2.76 14.22 18.18
CA GLU A 45 1.87 13.07 18.21
C GLU A 45 2.73 11.80 18.07
N PRO A 46 2.60 10.83 18.99
CA PRO A 46 3.50 9.69 19.04
C PRO A 46 3.22 8.79 17.83
N ARG A 47 4.13 8.84 16.83
CA ARG A 47 4.27 7.84 15.75
C ARG A 47 4.78 6.48 16.27
N SER A 48 4.24 6.03 17.40
CA SER A 48 4.60 4.75 18.05
C SER A 48 3.38 3.83 18.17
N LYS A 49 2.72 3.52 17.06
CA LYS A 49 1.76 2.40 16.99
C LYS A 49 1.96 1.44 15.82
N LEU A 50 3.09 1.53 15.12
CA LEU A 50 3.60 0.41 14.31
C LEU A 50 4.57 -0.41 15.19
N LYS A 51 4.08 -0.95 16.31
CA LYS A 51 4.81 -1.99 17.02
C LYS A 51 4.85 -3.21 16.10
N ALA A 52 6.06 -3.62 15.77
CA ALA A 52 6.39 -4.79 14.98
C ALA A 52 5.56 -6.02 15.41
N VAL A 53 4.64 -6.43 14.54
CA VAL A 53 4.03 -7.76 14.57
C VAL A 53 4.74 -8.59 13.51
N LYS A 54 6.03 -8.86 13.69
CA LYS A 54 6.83 -9.62 12.72
C LYS A 54 7.04 -11.09 13.09
N ASP A 55 6.86 -11.48 14.36
CA ASP A 55 7.27 -12.82 14.83
C ASP A 55 6.15 -13.60 15.52
N SER A 56 4.95 -13.62 14.93
CA SER A 56 3.87 -14.52 15.36
C SER A 56 3.33 -15.29 14.16
N PRO A 57 3.01 -16.60 14.27
CA PRO A 57 2.30 -17.33 13.21
C PRO A 57 0.97 -16.65 12.83
N ASN A 58 0.41 -15.81 13.71
CA ASN A 58 -0.79 -15.01 13.47
C ASN A 58 -0.54 -13.69 12.72
N SER A 59 0.73 -13.30 12.51
CA SER A 59 1.10 -12.03 11.86
C SER A 59 0.58 -11.94 10.43
N GLU A 60 0.65 -13.04 9.67
CA GLU A 60 0.16 -13.08 8.29
C GLU A 60 -1.36 -12.88 8.23
N GLY A 61 -2.11 -13.55 9.12
CA GLY A 61 -3.56 -13.37 9.21
C GLY A 61 -3.96 -11.94 9.58
N ILE A 62 -3.22 -11.29 10.49
CA ILE A 62 -3.46 -9.89 10.87
C ILE A 62 -3.17 -8.94 9.70
N LEU A 63 -2.09 -9.18 8.94
CA LEU A 63 -1.77 -8.39 7.75
C LEU A 63 -2.84 -8.52 6.67
N LEU A 64 -3.34 -9.74 6.44
CA LEU A 64 -4.44 -9.98 5.50
C LEU A 64 -5.73 -9.28 5.95
N LEU A 65 -6.07 -9.34 7.24
CA LEU A 65 -7.22 -8.64 7.79
C LEU A 65 -7.11 -7.12 7.62
N ASN A 66 -5.95 -6.54 7.91
CA ASN A 66 -5.71 -5.11 7.73
C ASN A 66 -5.83 -4.72 6.27
N LYS A 67 -5.28 -5.52 5.35
CA LYS A 67 -5.40 -5.28 3.91
C LYS A 67 -6.84 -5.29 3.43
N ILE A 68 -7.66 -6.24 3.90
CA ILE A 68 -9.10 -6.28 3.61
C ILE A 68 -9.79 -5.02 4.13
N LYS A 69 -9.55 -4.63 5.40
CA LYS A 69 -10.12 -3.42 6.00
C LYS A 69 -9.74 -2.15 5.20
N GLU A 70 -8.51 -2.05 4.72
CA GLU A 70 -8.07 -0.93 3.88
C GLU A 70 -8.79 -0.88 2.53
N ILE A 71 -8.94 -2.02 1.86
CA ILE A 71 -9.63 -2.09 0.57
C ILE A 71 -11.12 -1.77 0.75
N GLU A 72 -11.76 -2.32 1.78
CA GLU A 72 -13.15 -1.98 2.14
C GLU A 72 -13.32 -0.49 2.44
N LYS A 73 -12.34 0.15 3.11
CA LYS A 73 -12.36 1.59 3.35
C LYS A 73 -12.24 2.38 2.04
N LYS A 74 -11.37 1.97 1.12
CA LYS A 74 -11.24 2.61 -0.21
C LYS A 74 -12.54 2.49 -1.02
N LEU A 75 -13.19 1.32 -0.98
CA LEU A 75 -14.48 1.10 -1.62
C LEU A 75 -15.58 1.98 -1.03
N LYS A 76 -15.63 2.11 0.31
CA LYS A 76 -16.57 3.02 0.99
C LYS A 76 -16.33 4.49 0.67
N ASN A 77 -15.08 4.87 0.45
CA ASN A 77 -14.70 6.24 0.11
C ASN A 77 -14.99 6.61 -1.37
N GLY A 78 -15.70 5.76 -2.12
CA GLY A 78 -16.09 6.04 -3.50
C GLY A 78 -15.00 5.73 -4.52
N SER A 79 -13.96 4.97 -4.15
CA SER A 79 -13.04 4.42 -5.13
C SER A 79 -13.77 3.41 -6.03
N ASN A 80 -13.36 3.33 -7.29
CA ASN A 80 -14.01 2.50 -8.29
C ASN A 80 -14.07 1.03 -7.84
N TYR A 81 -15.29 0.48 -7.80
CA TYR A 81 -15.55 -0.86 -7.28
C TYR A 81 -14.77 -1.93 -8.05
N PHE A 82 -14.74 -1.83 -9.38
CA PHE A 82 -14.09 -2.83 -10.24
C PHE A 82 -12.58 -2.92 -10.01
N ASP A 83 -11.93 -1.78 -9.76
CA ASP A 83 -10.48 -1.71 -9.58
C ASP A 83 -10.04 -2.40 -8.27
N HIS A 84 -10.91 -2.42 -7.27
CA HIS A 84 -10.61 -2.98 -5.96
C HIS A 84 -11.30 -4.32 -5.69
N TYR A 85 -12.28 -4.70 -6.51
CA TYR A 85 -13.01 -5.96 -6.35
C TYR A 85 -12.08 -7.17 -6.45
N TYR A 86 -11.21 -7.20 -7.46
CA TYR A 86 -10.26 -8.31 -7.64
C TYR A 86 -9.25 -8.39 -6.48
N ASP A 87 -8.75 -7.25 -6.01
CA ASP A 87 -7.81 -7.19 -4.89
C ASP A 87 -8.46 -7.59 -3.56
N LEU A 88 -9.70 -7.17 -3.35
CA LEU A 88 -10.50 -7.57 -2.19
C LEU A 88 -10.70 -9.08 -2.21
N ARG A 89 -11.22 -9.61 -3.33
CA ARG A 89 -11.53 -11.03 -3.45
C ARG A 89 -10.29 -11.90 -3.31
N LYS A 90 -9.17 -11.49 -3.92
CA LYS A 90 -7.88 -12.18 -3.78
C LYS A 90 -7.38 -12.19 -2.34
N SER A 91 -7.62 -11.12 -1.59
CA SER A 91 -7.21 -11.02 -0.18
C SER A 91 -8.13 -11.87 0.72
N GLU A 92 -9.44 -11.86 0.46
CA GLU A 92 -10.43 -12.71 1.11
C GLU A 92 -10.12 -14.20 0.91
N ASP A 93 -9.87 -14.65 -0.32
CA ASP A 93 -9.54 -16.04 -0.63
C ASP A 93 -8.24 -16.49 0.05
N LYS A 94 -7.25 -15.60 0.17
CA LYS A 94 -6.01 -15.87 0.92
C LYS A 94 -6.27 -16.02 2.41
N LEU A 95 -7.13 -15.18 2.98
CA LEU A 95 -7.50 -15.26 4.40
C LEU A 95 -8.21 -16.60 4.70
N LEU A 96 -9.10 -17.04 3.82
CA LEU A 96 -9.78 -18.34 3.97
C LEU A 96 -8.78 -19.50 3.93
N ARG A 97 -7.87 -19.52 2.96
CA ARG A 97 -6.81 -20.56 2.87
C ARG A 97 -5.91 -20.57 4.11
N PHE A 98 -5.57 -19.38 4.61
CA PHE A 98 -4.79 -19.25 5.84
C PHE A 98 -5.57 -19.82 7.04
N CYS A 99 -6.84 -19.49 7.20
CA CYS A 99 -7.68 -20.03 8.27
C CYS A 99 -7.79 -21.56 8.19
N SER A 100 -8.06 -22.12 7.01
CA SER A 100 -8.11 -23.58 6.82
C SER A 100 -6.77 -24.27 7.12
N SER A 101 -5.65 -23.59 6.88
CA SER A 101 -4.32 -24.12 7.20
C SER A 101 -4.02 -24.10 8.70
N VAL A 102 -4.50 -23.08 9.43
CA VAL A 102 -4.16 -22.84 10.84
C VAL A 102 -5.17 -23.46 11.82
N GLU A 103 -6.42 -23.66 11.41
CA GLU A 103 -7.49 -24.29 12.21
C GLU A 103 -7.10 -25.67 12.77
N SER A 104 -6.13 -26.36 12.16
CA SER A 104 -5.66 -27.66 12.65
C SER A 104 -4.65 -27.60 13.80
N LYS A 105 -4.02 -26.45 14.11
CA LYS A 105 -2.85 -26.41 15.03
C LYS A 105 -2.70 -25.18 15.94
N GLN A 106 -3.43 -24.08 15.75
CA GLN A 106 -3.28 -22.89 16.61
C GLN A 106 -4.57 -22.07 16.72
N SER A 107 -4.88 -21.60 17.94
CA SER A 107 -5.99 -20.69 18.17
C SER A 107 -5.75 -19.37 17.45
N LEU A 108 -6.53 -19.11 16.39
CA LEU A 108 -6.53 -17.85 15.68
C LEU A 108 -7.20 -16.74 16.52
N PRO A 109 -6.78 -15.47 16.35
CA PRO A 109 -7.49 -14.32 16.89
C PRO A 109 -8.96 -14.31 16.47
N GLU A 110 -9.86 -13.97 17.40
CA GLU A 110 -11.31 -13.99 17.18
C GLU A 110 -11.73 -13.09 16.01
N GLU A 111 -11.09 -11.93 15.83
CA GLU A 111 -11.33 -11.02 14.70
C GLU A 111 -11.14 -11.70 13.34
N ILE A 112 -10.10 -12.54 13.20
CA ILE A 112 -9.78 -13.24 11.95
C ILE A 112 -10.83 -14.30 11.68
N THR A 113 -11.18 -15.09 12.70
CA THR A 113 -12.19 -16.14 12.56
C THR A 113 -13.58 -15.58 12.25
N SER A 114 -13.95 -14.45 12.87
CA SER A 114 -15.19 -13.74 12.61
C SER A 114 -15.26 -13.25 11.17
N LYS A 115 -14.18 -12.60 10.68
CA LYS A 115 -14.12 -12.12 9.31
C LYS A 115 -14.12 -13.25 8.29
N ALA A 116 -13.40 -14.35 8.55
CA ALA A 116 -13.42 -15.53 7.69
C ALA A 116 -14.83 -16.13 7.57
N ARG A 117 -15.55 -16.30 8.69
CA ARG A 117 -16.95 -16.77 8.69
C ARG A 117 -17.89 -15.81 7.94
N GLU A 118 -17.68 -14.50 8.08
CA GLU A 118 -18.45 -13.49 7.34
C GLU A 118 -18.26 -13.67 5.82
N ILE A 119 -17.01 -13.81 5.37
CA ILE A 119 -16.68 -14.05 3.96
C ILE A 119 -17.31 -15.36 3.48
N GLU A 120 -17.15 -16.46 4.20
CA GLU A 120 -17.76 -17.75 3.82
C GLU A 120 -19.28 -17.65 3.66
N ARG A 121 -19.95 -16.95 4.56
CA ARG A 121 -21.40 -16.70 4.46
C ARG A 121 -21.75 -15.89 3.22
N ARG A 122 -20.97 -14.86 2.89
CA ARG A 122 -21.16 -14.07 1.66
C ARG A 122 -20.98 -14.92 0.41
N LEU A 123 -19.98 -15.80 0.39
CA LEU A 123 -19.71 -16.68 -0.75
C LEU A 123 -20.78 -17.77 -0.93
N LYS A 124 -21.28 -18.35 0.18
CA LYS A 124 -22.37 -19.34 0.12
C LYS A 124 -23.68 -18.77 -0.40
N LYS A 125 -23.97 -17.49 -0.15
CA LYS A 125 -25.17 -16.80 -0.66
C LYS A 125 -25.14 -16.54 -2.18
N ILE A 126 -23.99 -16.68 -2.83
CA ILE A 126 -23.81 -16.43 -4.27
C ILE A 126 -23.96 -17.74 -5.08
N LYS A 127 -24.00 -18.91 -4.42
CA LYS A 127 -24.32 -20.20 -5.03
C LYS A 127 -25.82 -20.47 -4.99
#